data_AF-A0A6J4EE20-F1
#
_entry.id   AF-A0A6J4EE20-F1
#
_cell.length_a   1.000
_cell.length_b   1.000
_cell.length_c   1.000
_cell.angle_alpha   90.00
_cell.angle_beta   90.00
_cell.angle_gamma   90.00
#
_symmetry.space_group_name_H-M   'P 1'
#
loop_
_entity.id
_entity.type
_entity.pdbx_description
1 polymer ?
#
loop_
_entity_poly.entity_id
_entity_poly.type
_entity_poly.pdbx_seq_one_letter_code
_entity_poly.pdbx_strand_id
1 'polypeptide(L)'
;MRLPLLLLSLIIATGIEAAPGFEVKRETDSYRDWNTGQRRERTETSLRLDGETLSMKALSRLLAPGGETLYPTLWDARVNGPDQVLILFNRGSGQDFELARLYRKNGGKPQAEVLLRDLPYNWFNDARRTGWVSVGGEDRLYLVQLQPLRIVDAGPGALLDVRGEVALLADPGWNKRPPAFRAVDMQRGHEVARLELDPACFVLPDLEFSHPLIYSALGSSTPGRLRFQDGPDWFDRNLELVTTPAPALRLRPTQQLPRPDPVRWGVTLREADAGPQPRTPDTLDYASSPEPDDFVDTLDLVPGQCQAINPNPPLHADQTPYPSRHVPADDLCLGEPLPGVPDSLRQERCVLPARTRVLVGSPRWSLEEVRYAYRPGGKGTAIEQTVYQLREGDAVNRYIASSNGYEEALAIREVLPTGQGEALLKTRGDGAYELLRASTETDGKLRLDYLDMLPYPASPFDSSRPGWVYLRKPGLLVRLAPFAHEQTGENLLDIRGETLLYAYGDSEKDRLSLGQRTFGSDRADDSPLPGLVLNARCRREDDPYWEFTLPPVNATLEQSAAWFARNFDYQPGAKGAIRLRTDHQLRARPGCAAR
;
A
#
# COMPACT_ATOMS: atom_id res chain seq x y z
N MET A 1 31.70 66.11 36.40
CA MET A 1 31.59 65.47 35.07
C MET A 1 30.16 64.99 34.86
N ARG A 2 29.35 65.81 34.20
CA ARG A 2 28.04 65.46 33.64
C ARG A 2 27.91 66.30 32.37
N LEU A 3 27.80 65.66 31.22
CA LEU A 3 27.58 66.35 29.96
C LEU A 3 26.08 66.42 29.69
N PRO A 4 25.54 67.61 29.36
CA PRO A 4 24.24 67.76 28.73
C PRO A 4 24.35 68.16 27.25
N LEU A 5 23.28 67.82 26.53
CA LEU A 5 22.60 68.54 25.45
C LEU A 5 23.28 68.81 24.08
N LEU A 6 22.67 68.15 23.07
CA LEU A 6 21.95 68.74 21.93
C LEU A 6 22.74 69.63 20.94
N LEU A 7 23.10 69.03 19.80
CA LEU A 7 23.14 69.73 18.52
C LEU A 7 22.00 69.22 17.63
N LEU A 8 21.10 70.13 17.27
CA LEU A 8 20.10 69.98 16.22
C LEU A 8 20.79 69.63 14.90
N SER A 9 20.33 68.57 14.24
CA SER A 9 20.53 68.37 12.80
C SER A 9 19.19 68.59 12.11
N LEU A 10 19.13 69.62 11.26
CA LEU A 10 18.04 69.92 10.33
C LEU A 10 17.67 68.66 9.54
N ILE A 11 16.45 68.18 9.69
CA ILE A 11 15.81 67.32 8.69
C ILE A 11 15.18 68.28 7.67
N ILE A 12 15.84 68.41 6.52
CA ILE A 12 15.21 68.97 5.33
C ILE A 12 14.12 67.96 4.94
N ALA A 13 12.87 68.32 5.19
CA ALA A 13 11.73 67.61 4.64
C ALA A 13 11.70 67.85 3.12
N THR A 14 12.41 67.02 2.37
CA THR A 14 12.08 66.81 0.96
C THR A 14 10.76 66.04 0.96
N GLY A 15 9.65 66.75 0.72
CA GLY A 15 8.41 66.09 0.34
C GLY A 15 8.71 65.25 -0.89
N ILE A 16 8.73 63.93 -0.72
CA ILE A 16 8.72 62.99 -1.83
C ILE A 16 7.32 63.14 -2.42
N GLU A 17 7.19 63.93 -3.47
CA GLU A 17 6.01 63.88 -4.34
C GLU A 17 5.79 62.41 -4.72
N ALA A 18 4.60 61.89 -4.42
CA ALA A 18 4.23 60.53 -4.78
C ALA A 18 4.40 60.37 -6.30
N ALA A 19 5.06 59.30 -6.74
CA ALA A 19 5.18 59.05 -8.16
C ALA A 19 3.77 58.83 -8.73
N PRO A 20 3.36 59.55 -9.79
CA PRO A 20 2.04 59.35 -10.38
C PRO A 20 1.94 57.93 -10.96
N GLY A 21 0.80 57.27 -10.77
CA GLY A 21 0.54 55.93 -11.28
C GLY A 21 0.48 54.82 -10.23
N PHE A 22 0.62 53.58 -10.70
CA PHE A 22 0.57 52.38 -9.84
C PHE A 22 1.92 52.10 -9.18
N GLU A 23 1.87 51.82 -7.88
CA GLU A 23 3.02 51.34 -7.11
C GLU A 23 2.66 50.02 -6.40
N VAL A 24 3.63 49.12 -6.28
CA VAL A 24 3.52 47.89 -5.50
C VAL A 24 4.39 48.01 -4.27
N LYS A 25 3.79 47.91 -3.08
CA LYS A 25 4.51 47.89 -1.80
C LYS A 25 4.48 46.46 -1.25
N ARG A 26 5.65 45.95 -0.84
CA ARG A 26 5.76 44.67 -0.13
C ARG A 26 6.35 44.91 1.25
N GLU A 27 5.68 44.38 2.26
CA GLU A 27 6.16 44.38 3.64
C GLU A 27 6.40 42.93 4.06
N THR A 28 7.61 42.61 4.52
CA THR A 28 7.97 41.26 4.95
C THR A 28 8.22 41.28 6.44
N ASP A 29 7.40 40.53 7.18
CA ASP A 29 7.52 40.36 8.61
C ASP A 29 8.00 38.94 8.94
N SER A 30 8.91 38.83 9.90
CA SER A 30 9.35 37.52 10.40
C SER A 30 8.62 37.18 11.70
N TYR A 31 7.97 36.02 11.74
CA TYR A 31 7.26 35.52 12.92
C TYR A 31 7.73 34.12 13.29
N ARG A 32 7.47 33.70 14.54
CA ARG A 32 7.71 32.33 14.97
C ARG A 32 6.41 31.55 14.86
N ASP A 33 6.40 30.53 14.01
CA ASP A 33 5.25 29.67 13.80
C ASP A 33 5.01 28.85 15.08
N TRP A 34 3.80 28.95 15.62
CA TRP A 34 3.46 28.36 16.91
C TRP A 34 3.29 26.83 16.86
N ASN A 35 2.99 26.27 15.67
CA ASN A 35 2.82 24.83 15.48
C ASN A 35 4.16 24.11 15.32
N THR A 36 5.12 24.76 14.64
CA THR A 36 6.41 24.15 14.27
C THR A 36 7.59 24.69 15.07
N GLY A 37 7.43 25.83 15.77
CA GLY A 37 8.50 26.54 16.46
C GLY A 37 9.53 27.21 15.53
N GLN A 38 9.37 27.05 14.21
CA GLN A 38 10.27 27.57 13.19
C GLN A 38 10.03 29.06 12.95
N ARG A 39 11.10 29.79 12.62
CA ARG A 39 11.00 31.19 12.18
C ARG A 39 10.51 31.19 10.73
N ARG A 40 9.38 31.83 10.47
CA ARG A 40 8.77 31.99 9.14
C ARG A 40 8.78 33.47 8.76
N GLU A 41 8.71 33.73 7.47
CA GLU A 41 8.50 35.07 6.92
C GLU A 41 7.11 35.13 6.30
N ARG A 42 6.42 36.25 6.48
CA ARG A 42 5.16 36.57 5.83
C ARG A 42 5.36 37.84 5.03
N THR A 43 5.10 37.79 3.73
CA THR A 43 5.12 38.97 2.87
C THR A 43 3.69 39.39 2.57
N GLU A 44 3.35 40.64 2.87
CA GLU A 44 2.07 41.25 2.54
C GLU A 44 2.27 42.22 1.36
N THR A 45 1.48 42.04 0.30
CA THR A 45 1.52 42.86 -0.91
C THR A 45 0.37 43.86 -0.87
N SER A 46 0.67 45.14 -1.03
CA SER A 46 -0.34 46.20 -1.19
C SER A 46 -0.10 47.01 -2.46
N LEU A 47 -1.20 47.51 -3.03
CA LEU A 47 -1.20 48.33 -4.24
C LEU A 47 -1.48 49.78 -3.86
N ARG A 48 -0.71 50.71 -4.40
CA ARG A 48 -1.01 52.14 -4.34
C ARG A 48 -1.30 52.67 -5.73
N LEU A 49 -2.19 53.66 -5.80
CA LEU A 49 -2.48 54.42 -6.99
C LEU A 49 -2.40 55.90 -6.64
N ASP A 50 -1.53 56.64 -7.33
CA ASP A 50 -1.30 58.08 -7.13
C ASP A 50 -1.02 58.42 -5.64
N GLY A 51 -0.22 57.56 -4.98
CA GLY A 51 0.16 57.71 -3.57
C GLY A 51 -0.86 57.17 -2.56
N GLU A 52 -2.08 56.78 -2.95
CA GLU A 52 -3.07 56.23 -2.02
C GLU A 52 -3.16 54.70 -2.08
N THR A 53 -3.33 54.03 -0.95
CA THR A 53 -3.48 52.56 -0.92
C THR A 53 -4.85 52.16 -1.48
N LEU A 54 -4.85 51.29 -2.48
CA LEU A 54 -6.06 50.76 -3.09
C LEU A 54 -6.74 49.77 -2.13
N SER A 55 -7.84 50.20 -1.50
CA SER A 55 -8.61 49.33 -0.61
C SER A 55 -9.15 48.08 -1.34
N MET A 56 -9.33 46.97 -0.62
CA MET A 56 -9.94 45.75 -1.17
C MET A 56 -11.35 45.99 -1.72
N LYS A 57 -12.11 46.94 -1.15
CA LYS A 57 -13.41 47.36 -1.68
C LYS A 57 -13.29 48.06 -3.04
N ALA A 58 -12.26 48.87 -3.24
CA ALA A 58 -11.97 49.49 -4.52
C ALA A 58 -11.53 48.45 -5.55
N LEU A 59 -10.65 47.53 -5.16
CA LEU A 59 -10.20 46.43 -6.00
C LEU A 59 -11.35 45.50 -6.45
N SER A 60 -12.25 45.15 -5.52
CA SER A 60 -13.47 44.37 -5.79
C SER A 60 -14.34 45.02 -6.88
N ARG A 61 -14.60 46.33 -6.75
CA ARG A 61 -15.38 47.09 -7.75
C ARG A 61 -14.72 47.15 -9.11
N LEU A 62 -13.40 47.18 -9.17
CA LEU A 62 -12.65 47.19 -10.43
C LEU A 62 -12.73 45.84 -11.15
N LEU A 63 -12.62 44.74 -10.39
CA LEU A 63 -12.61 43.37 -10.93
C LEU A 63 -14.01 42.81 -11.24
N ALA A 64 -15.06 43.38 -10.64
CA ALA A 64 -16.45 43.00 -10.87
C ALA A 64 -17.33 44.21 -11.27
N PRO A 65 -17.11 44.81 -12.46
CA PRO A 65 -17.84 46.01 -12.87
C PRO A 65 -19.34 45.79 -13.07
N GLY A 66 -19.78 44.54 -13.27
CA GLY A 66 -21.19 44.13 -13.39
C GLY A 66 -21.97 44.11 -12.07
N GLY A 67 -21.34 44.41 -10.94
CA GLY A 67 -22.00 44.45 -9.63
C GLY A 67 -22.06 43.10 -8.89
N GLU A 68 -21.38 42.07 -9.39
CA GLU A 68 -21.19 40.82 -8.68
C GLU A 68 -20.43 41.06 -7.37
N THR A 69 -20.84 40.38 -6.30
CA THR A 69 -20.13 40.48 -5.02
C THR A 69 -18.85 39.65 -5.09
N LEU A 70 -17.70 40.33 -5.18
CA LEU A 70 -16.37 39.73 -5.21
C LEU A 70 -15.59 40.13 -3.96
N TYR A 71 -14.93 39.17 -3.30
CA TYR A 71 -14.00 39.43 -2.19
C TYR A 71 -12.59 39.01 -2.61
N PRO A 72 -11.86 39.86 -3.37
CA PRO A 72 -10.57 39.47 -3.90
C PRO A 72 -9.52 39.49 -2.77
N THR A 73 -8.69 38.43 -2.70
CA THR A 73 -7.45 38.48 -1.91
C THR A 73 -6.29 38.71 -2.87
N LEU A 74 -5.57 39.81 -2.68
CA LEU A 74 -4.35 40.10 -3.44
C LEU A 74 -3.18 39.29 -2.86
N TRP A 75 -2.50 38.53 -3.72
CA TRP A 75 -1.37 37.70 -3.31
C TRP A 75 -0.03 38.28 -3.77
N ASP A 76 0.06 38.67 -5.05
CA ASP A 76 1.25 39.30 -5.59
C ASP A 76 0.90 40.29 -6.71
N ALA A 77 1.82 41.21 -7.02
CA ALA A 77 1.66 42.20 -8.06
C ALA A 77 3.00 42.56 -8.73
N ARG A 78 2.96 43.01 -9.98
CA ARG A 78 4.13 43.51 -10.74
C ARG A 78 3.74 44.76 -11.52
N VAL A 79 4.46 45.85 -11.28
CA VAL A 79 4.29 47.08 -12.09
C VAL A 79 4.71 46.77 -13.52
N ASN A 80 3.83 47.07 -14.48
CA ASN A 80 4.07 46.84 -15.90
C ASN A 80 3.91 48.15 -16.71
N GLY A 81 4.27 49.28 -16.08
CA GLY A 81 4.22 50.64 -16.61
C GLY A 81 3.73 51.62 -15.55
N PRO A 82 3.93 52.94 -15.73
CA PRO A 82 3.45 53.93 -14.75
C PRO A 82 1.92 53.83 -14.56
N ASP A 83 1.17 53.58 -15.64
CA ASP A 83 -0.29 53.47 -15.62
C ASP A 83 -0.80 52.03 -15.61
N GLN A 84 0.04 51.02 -15.35
CA GLN A 84 -0.37 49.61 -15.39
C GLN A 84 0.29 48.75 -14.30
N VAL A 85 -0.49 47.86 -13.72
CA VAL A 85 0.02 46.82 -12.81
C VAL A 85 -0.66 45.48 -13.11
N LEU A 86 0.12 44.40 -13.09
CA LEU A 86 -0.38 43.03 -13.08
C LEU A 86 -0.60 42.57 -11.64
N ILE A 87 -1.68 41.86 -11.40
CA ILE A 87 -2.05 41.33 -10.08
C ILE A 87 -2.40 39.85 -10.17
N LEU A 88 -1.97 39.09 -9.16
CA LEU A 88 -2.44 37.73 -8.90
C LEU A 88 -3.37 37.77 -7.69
N PHE A 89 -4.58 37.28 -7.87
CA PHE A 89 -5.62 37.29 -6.85
C PHE A 89 -6.49 36.03 -6.96
N ASN A 90 -7.26 35.72 -5.92
CA ASN A 90 -8.35 34.74 -6.01
C ASN A 90 -9.69 35.41 -5.68
N ARG A 91 -10.80 34.79 -6.11
CA ARG A 91 -12.16 35.35 -5.93
C ARG A 91 -12.79 35.10 -4.55
N GLY A 92 -12.03 34.58 -3.59
CA GLY A 92 -12.52 34.18 -2.26
C GLY A 92 -11.51 33.32 -1.50
N SER A 93 -11.96 32.26 -0.83
CA SER A 93 -11.10 31.33 -0.08
C SER A 93 -10.62 30.11 -0.89
N GLY A 94 -10.88 30.06 -2.20
CA GLY A 94 -10.49 28.96 -3.10
C GLY A 94 -9.02 29.02 -3.54
N GLN A 95 -8.54 27.91 -4.12
CA GLN A 95 -7.17 27.76 -4.64
C GLN A 95 -7.03 28.16 -6.12
N ASP A 96 -8.11 28.63 -6.76
CA ASP A 96 -8.09 29.06 -8.16
C ASP A 96 -7.65 30.52 -8.24
N PHE A 97 -6.42 30.74 -8.72
CA PHE A 97 -5.85 32.08 -8.86
C PHE A 97 -6.07 32.65 -10.26
N GLU A 98 -6.21 33.97 -10.34
CA GLU A 98 -6.43 34.72 -11.57
C GLU A 98 -5.33 35.77 -11.75
N LEU A 99 -4.86 35.92 -12.99
CA LEU A 99 -4.00 37.03 -13.39
C LEU A 99 -4.87 38.12 -14.00
N ALA A 100 -4.80 39.33 -13.48
CA ALA A 100 -5.46 40.50 -14.06
C ALA A 100 -4.48 41.65 -14.29
N ARG A 101 -4.81 42.52 -15.25
CA ARG A 101 -4.19 43.83 -15.42
C ARG A 101 -5.11 44.90 -14.87
N LEU A 102 -4.58 45.76 -14.01
CA LEU A 102 -5.15 47.06 -13.71
C LEU A 102 -4.45 48.12 -14.56
N TYR A 103 -5.21 49.03 -15.19
CA TYR A 103 -4.63 50.04 -16.08
C TYR A 103 -5.44 51.34 -16.15
N ARG A 104 -4.79 52.46 -16.49
CA ARG A 104 -5.45 53.72 -16.86
C ARG A 104 -5.29 53.98 -18.36
N LYS A 105 -6.38 54.33 -19.04
CA LYS A 105 -6.32 54.86 -20.43
C LYS A 105 -6.15 56.37 -20.36
N ASN A 106 -5.06 56.91 -20.89
CA ASN A 106 -4.76 58.35 -20.95
C ASN A 106 -4.88 59.07 -19.58
N GLY A 107 -4.39 58.45 -18.49
CA GLY A 107 -4.51 58.99 -17.13
C GLY A 107 -5.94 59.02 -16.55
N GLY A 108 -6.91 58.39 -17.23
CA GLY A 108 -8.30 58.30 -16.79
C GLY A 108 -8.52 57.33 -15.62
N LYS A 109 -9.79 57.02 -15.32
CA LYS A 109 -10.15 56.11 -14.22
C LYS A 109 -9.48 54.73 -14.38
N PRO A 110 -9.05 54.09 -13.28
CA PRO A 110 -8.52 52.73 -13.33
C PRO A 110 -9.57 51.76 -13.85
N GLN A 111 -9.12 50.83 -14.68
CA GLN A 111 -9.89 49.72 -15.25
C GLN A 111 -9.18 48.41 -14.90
N ALA A 112 -9.91 47.30 -14.90
CA ALA A 112 -9.34 45.98 -14.73
C ALA A 112 -9.76 45.04 -15.87
N GLU A 113 -8.87 44.11 -16.21
CA GLU A 113 -9.10 43.05 -17.18
C GLU A 113 -8.49 41.76 -16.64
N VAL A 114 -9.30 40.70 -16.51
CA VAL A 114 -8.80 39.37 -16.17
C VAL A 114 -8.20 38.74 -17.43
N LEU A 115 -6.93 38.38 -17.35
CA LEU A 115 -6.14 37.87 -18.47
C LEU A 115 -6.07 36.34 -18.46
N LEU A 116 -5.88 35.74 -17.28
CA LEU A 116 -5.84 34.28 -17.09
C LEU A 116 -6.67 33.89 -15.88
N ARG A 117 -7.20 32.67 -15.91
CA ARG A 117 -7.97 32.03 -14.84
C ARG A 117 -7.37 30.67 -14.48
N ASP A 118 -7.80 30.13 -13.35
CA ASP A 118 -7.50 28.77 -12.91
C ASP A 118 -5.99 28.48 -12.82
N LEU A 119 -5.23 29.49 -12.37
CA LEU A 119 -3.80 29.35 -12.12
C LEU A 119 -3.59 28.57 -10.81
N PRO A 120 -2.68 27.59 -10.77
CA PRO A 120 -2.42 26.77 -9.59
C PRO A 120 -1.63 27.48 -8.49
N TYR A 121 -0.96 28.59 -8.82
CA TYR A 121 -0.10 29.34 -7.89
C TYR A 121 -0.41 30.84 -7.89
N ASN A 122 -0.10 31.49 -6.76
CA ASN A 122 -0.52 32.85 -6.44
C ASN A 122 0.63 33.88 -6.42
N TRP A 123 1.80 33.54 -6.94
CA TRP A 123 2.96 34.43 -7.03
C TRP A 123 3.53 34.48 -8.45
N PHE A 124 4.22 35.57 -8.77
CA PHE A 124 4.98 35.67 -10.02
C PHE A 124 6.36 35.04 -9.83
N ASN A 125 6.71 34.11 -10.72
CA ASN A 125 8.01 33.48 -10.76
C ASN A 125 8.97 34.21 -11.70
N ASP A 126 10.26 33.97 -11.52
CA ASP A 126 11.29 34.41 -12.45
C ASP A 126 11.12 33.68 -13.81
N ALA A 127 11.27 34.40 -14.92
CA ALA A 127 11.25 33.85 -16.28
C ALA A 127 12.65 33.77 -16.91
N ARG A 128 13.72 33.94 -16.12
CA ARG A 128 15.14 33.94 -16.53
C ARG A 128 15.49 34.95 -17.60
N ARG A 129 14.64 35.96 -17.77
CA ARG A 129 14.81 37.01 -18.78
C ARG A 129 14.32 38.32 -18.21
N THR A 130 15.19 39.33 -18.28
CA THR A 130 14.86 40.68 -17.82
C THR A 130 13.60 41.20 -18.51
N GLY A 131 12.67 41.76 -17.73
CA GLY A 131 11.38 42.26 -18.22
C GLY A 131 10.32 41.17 -18.45
N TRP A 132 10.62 39.91 -18.09
CA TRP A 132 9.67 38.80 -18.12
C TRP A 132 9.48 38.21 -16.73
N VAL A 133 8.29 37.67 -16.50
CA VAL A 133 7.93 36.86 -15.33
C VAL A 133 7.17 35.64 -15.81
N SER A 134 7.05 34.61 -14.97
CA SER A 134 6.23 33.44 -15.29
C SER A 134 5.12 33.24 -14.25
N VAL A 135 4.00 32.68 -14.69
CA VAL A 135 2.85 32.31 -13.85
C VAL A 135 2.34 30.94 -14.30
N GLY A 136 1.63 30.23 -13.43
CA GLY A 136 1.22 28.85 -13.68
C GLY A 136 2.19 27.83 -13.08
N GLY A 137 1.99 26.55 -13.38
CA GLY A 137 2.70 25.43 -12.78
C GLY A 137 3.16 24.38 -13.79
N GLU A 138 3.52 23.18 -13.32
CA GLU A 138 4.06 22.13 -14.20
C GLU A 138 3.06 21.65 -15.26
N ASP A 139 1.77 21.69 -14.97
CA ASP A 139 0.73 21.34 -15.94
C ASP A 139 0.63 22.36 -17.07
N ARG A 140 0.86 23.64 -16.76
CA ARG A 140 0.79 24.75 -17.73
C ARG A 140 1.49 25.99 -17.22
N LEU A 141 2.53 26.40 -17.94
CA LEU A 141 3.33 27.59 -17.69
C LEU A 141 2.98 28.70 -18.68
N TYR A 142 2.84 29.92 -18.17
CA TYR A 142 2.70 31.14 -18.97
C TYR A 142 3.89 32.05 -18.75
N LEU A 143 4.52 32.49 -19.85
CA LEU A 143 5.58 33.49 -19.85
C LEU A 143 4.95 34.86 -20.13
N VAL A 144 5.19 35.82 -19.24
CA VAL A 144 4.58 37.14 -19.28
C VAL A 144 5.66 38.20 -19.47
N GLN A 145 5.68 38.82 -20.64
CA GLN A 145 6.47 40.02 -20.89
C GLN A 145 5.76 41.21 -20.24
N LEU A 146 6.45 41.96 -19.39
CA LEU A 146 5.86 43.10 -18.70
C LEU A 146 5.68 44.30 -19.65
N GLN A 147 6.64 44.54 -20.55
CA GLN A 147 6.59 45.67 -21.49
C GLN A 147 7.17 45.31 -22.88
N PRO A 148 6.40 45.50 -23.97
CA PRO A 148 4.94 45.62 -23.97
C PRO A 148 4.29 44.38 -23.33
N LEU A 149 3.10 44.54 -22.74
CA LEU A 149 2.41 43.41 -22.10
C LEU A 149 2.08 42.33 -23.13
N ARG A 150 2.63 41.14 -22.92
CA ARG A 150 2.31 39.95 -23.71
C ARG A 150 2.33 38.72 -22.82
N ILE A 151 1.34 37.85 -23.00
CA ILE A 151 1.25 36.55 -22.33
C ILE A 151 1.44 35.48 -23.40
N VAL A 152 2.35 34.56 -23.13
CA VAL A 152 2.68 33.44 -24.00
C VAL A 152 2.44 32.15 -23.24
N ASP A 153 1.54 31.34 -23.74
CA ASP A 153 1.31 29.99 -23.22
C ASP A 153 2.47 29.10 -23.67
N ALA A 154 3.31 28.68 -22.72
CA ALA A 154 4.43 27.79 -22.99
C ALA A 154 4.02 26.31 -22.89
N GLY A 155 2.79 26.01 -22.43
CA GLY A 155 2.30 24.67 -22.19
C GLY A 155 2.94 24.01 -20.96
N PRO A 156 2.92 22.67 -20.86
CA PRO A 156 3.41 21.93 -19.69
C PRO A 156 4.93 21.97 -19.52
N GLY A 157 5.37 21.94 -18.27
CA GLY A 157 6.76 21.78 -17.83
C GLY A 157 7.31 22.95 -17.02
N ALA A 158 8.36 22.68 -16.25
CA ALA A 158 9.10 23.71 -15.50
C ALA A 158 10.15 24.39 -16.38
N LEU A 159 10.35 25.69 -16.17
CA LEU A 159 11.35 26.47 -16.89
C LEU A 159 12.78 26.19 -16.40
N LEU A 160 13.56 25.47 -17.20
CA LEU A 160 14.96 25.17 -16.93
C LEU A 160 15.91 26.32 -17.28
N ASP A 161 15.70 26.93 -18.45
CA ASP A 161 16.61 27.94 -19.02
C ASP A 161 15.93 28.76 -20.12
N VAL A 162 16.51 29.91 -20.49
CA VAL A 162 16.10 30.73 -21.64
C VAL A 162 17.32 31.07 -22.49
N ARG A 163 17.31 30.65 -23.76
CA ARG A 163 18.38 30.90 -24.73
C ARG A 163 17.88 31.78 -25.87
N GLY A 164 18.19 33.07 -25.80
CA GLY A 164 17.68 34.06 -26.74
C GLY A 164 16.15 34.15 -26.66
N GLU A 165 15.47 33.71 -27.72
CA GLU A 165 14.01 33.69 -27.81
C GLU A 165 13.38 32.32 -27.53
N VAL A 166 14.16 31.36 -27.02
CA VAL A 166 13.69 29.99 -26.76
C VAL A 166 13.70 29.70 -25.27
N ALA A 167 12.54 29.34 -24.72
CA ALA A 167 12.39 28.79 -23.37
C ALA A 167 12.60 27.28 -23.39
N LEU A 168 13.40 26.78 -22.47
CA LEU A 168 13.70 25.35 -22.29
C LEU A 168 12.94 24.83 -21.08
N LEU A 169 12.10 23.81 -21.30
CA LEU A 169 11.19 23.28 -20.30
C LEU A 169 11.46 21.79 -20.06
N ALA A 170 11.26 21.34 -18.83
CA ALA A 170 11.17 19.92 -18.48
C ALA A 170 9.74 19.57 -18.07
N ASP A 171 9.11 18.68 -18.83
CA ASP A 171 7.79 18.12 -18.59
C ASP A 171 7.95 16.74 -17.93
N PRO A 172 7.63 16.57 -16.63
CA PRO A 172 7.73 15.29 -15.94
C PRO A 172 6.71 14.23 -16.42
N GLY A 173 5.79 14.57 -17.32
CA GLY A 173 4.89 13.58 -17.93
C GLY A 173 3.60 13.31 -17.15
N TRP A 174 3.07 14.31 -16.45
CA TRP A 174 1.77 14.20 -15.77
C TRP A 174 0.67 13.68 -16.72
N ASN A 175 -0.26 12.89 -16.17
CA ASN A 175 -1.36 12.20 -16.89
C ASN A 175 -0.92 11.08 -17.85
N LYS A 176 0.02 10.23 -17.44
CA LYS A 176 0.52 9.06 -18.21
C LYS A 176 1.23 9.43 -19.52
N ARG A 177 1.72 10.67 -19.64
CA ARG A 177 2.55 11.07 -20.77
C ARG A 177 4.00 10.70 -20.48
N PRO A 178 4.81 10.35 -21.50
CA PRO A 178 6.24 10.20 -21.29
C PRO A 178 6.87 11.52 -20.81
N PRO A 179 7.81 11.49 -19.86
CA PRO A 179 8.59 12.67 -19.49
C PRO A 179 9.34 13.18 -20.72
N ALA A 180 9.48 14.50 -20.85
CA ALA A 180 10.08 15.11 -22.02
C ALA A 180 10.77 16.44 -21.70
N PHE A 181 11.75 16.80 -22.53
CA PHE A 181 12.26 18.16 -22.62
C PHE A 181 11.65 18.87 -23.83
N ARG A 182 11.34 20.15 -23.67
CA ARG A 182 10.67 20.95 -24.70
C ARG A 182 11.43 22.26 -24.89
N ALA A 183 11.53 22.70 -26.13
CA ALA A 183 12.01 24.03 -26.49
C ALA A 183 10.84 24.79 -27.09
N VAL A 184 10.53 25.97 -26.54
CA VAL A 184 9.36 26.76 -26.91
C VAL A 184 9.80 28.16 -27.32
N ASP A 185 9.34 28.62 -28.47
CA ASP A 185 9.56 29.99 -28.93
C ASP A 185 8.75 30.96 -28.05
N MET A 186 9.45 31.87 -27.38
CA MET A 186 8.86 32.85 -26.45
C MET A 186 8.07 33.95 -27.14
N GLN A 187 8.09 34.05 -28.47
CA GLN A 187 7.33 35.06 -29.20
C GLN A 187 5.92 34.57 -29.53
N ARG A 188 5.79 33.27 -29.80
CA ARG A 188 4.56 32.62 -30.30
C ARG A 188 4.00 31.54 -29.38
N GLY A 189 4.79 31.01 -28.44
CA GLY A 189 4.39 29.90 -27.56
C GLY A 189 4.38 28.53 -28.23
N HIS A 190 4.89 28.43 -29.46
CA HIS A 190 4.94 27.16 -30.18
C HIS A 190 6.18 26.35 -29.79
N GLU A 191 6.00 25.04 -29.65
CA GLU A 191 7.10 24.11 -29.48
C GLU A 191 7.92 24.04 -30.77
N VAL A 192 9.23 24.26 -30.65
CA VAL A 192 10.19 24.22 -31.76
C VAL A 192 11.06 22.96 -31.73
N ALA A 193 11.18 22.31 -30.57
CA ALA A 193 11.82 21.00 -30.43
C ALA A 193 11.29 20.25 -29.20
N ARG A 194 11.30 18.92 -29.28
CA ARG A 194 10.93 18.02 -28.18
C ARG A 194 11.85 16.82 -28.14
N LEU A 195 12.17 16.38 -26.94
CA LEU A 195 12.90 15.15 -26.66
C LEU A 195 12.13 14.37 -25.61
N GLU A 196 11.43 13.32 -26.05
CA GLU A 196 10.74 12.40 -25.17
C GLU A 196 11.72 11.37 -24.61
N LEU A 197 11.53 11.01 -23.34
CA LEU A 197 12.31 10.00 -22.65
C LEU A 197 11.45 8.76 -22.41
N ASP A 198 12.05 7.58 -22.49
CA ASP A 198 11.40 6.34 -22.08
C ASP A 198 11.27 6.33 -20.55
N PRO A 199 10.04 6.36 -19.98
CA PRO A 199 9.83 6.37 -18.53
C PRO A 199 10.32 5.08 -17.85
N ALA A 200 10.57 4.00 -18.60
CA ALA A 200 11.19 2.79 -18.04
C ALA A 200 12.70 2.98 -17.79
N CYS A 201 13.34 3.96 -18.44
CA CYS A 201 14.79 4.12 -18.43
C CYS A 201 15.27 5.47 -17.89
N PHE A 202 14.40 6.46 -17.75
CA PHE A 202 14.76 7.80 -17.26
C PHE A 202 13.77 8.32 -16.22
N VAL A 203 14.29 9.01 -15.22
CA VAL A 203 13.51 9.82 -14.27
C VAL A 203 14.02 11.26 -14.33
N LEU A 204 13.09 12.22 -14.35
CA LEU A 204 13.42 13.63 -14.18
C LEU A 204 13.44 13.97 -12.69
N PRO A 205 14.35 14.85 -12.24
CA PRO A 205 14.34 15.33 -10.86
C PRO A 205 13.06 16.11 -10.58
N ASP A 206 12.63 16.15 -9.32
CA ASP A 206 11.60 17.08 -8.86
C ASP A 206 12.12 18.52 -9.07
N LEU A 207 11.39 19.31 -9.86
CA LEU A 207 11.82 20.63 -10.26
C LEU A 207 11.29 21.67 -9.27
N GLU A 208 12.15 22.57 -8.81
CA GLU A 208 11.72 23.74 -8.06
C GLU A 208 11.08 24.77 -9.01
N PHE A 209 9.79 25.04 -8.81
CA PHE A 209 9.02 26.01 -9.61
C PHE A 209 9.11 27.44 -9.11
N SER A 210 9.42 27.64 -7.83
CA SER A 210 9.23 28.91 -7.16
C SER A 210 10.50 29.73 -7.03
N HIS A 211 10.44 30.97 -7.52
CA HIS A 211 11.35 32.02 -7.11
C HIS A 211 10.57 33.34 -6.94
N PRO A 212 10.68 34.04 -5.79
CA PRO A 212 11.77 33.98 -4.82
C PRO A 212 11.66 32.83 -3.78
N LEU A 213 12.82 32.50 -3.19
CA LEU A 213 13.15 31.41 -2.25
C LEU A 213 12.26 31.23 -0.99
N ILE A 214 11.18 32.00 -0.82
CA ILE A 214 10.39 32.05 0.43
C ILE A 214 9.76 30.69 0.78
N TYR A 215 9.57 29.83 -0.22
CA TYR A 215 9.05 28.46 -0.07
C TYR A 215 10.03 27.36 -0.52
N SER A 216 11.29 27.72 -0.77
CA SER A 216 12.32 26.76 -1.15
C SER A 216 12.69 25.88 0.04
N ALA A 217 12.18 24.65 0.06
CA ALA A 217 12.60 23.63 1.03
C ALA A 217 13.93 22.96 0.65
N LEU A 218 14.53 23.34 -0.50
CA LEU A 218 15.66 22.64 -1.09
C LEU A 218 16.98 23.34 -0.76
N GLY A 219 17.75 22.77 0.16
CA GLY A 219 19.09 23.27 0.48
C GLY A 219 20.05 23.21 -0.72
N SER A 220 19.99 22.15 -1.52
CA SER A 220 20.86 21.93 -2.69
C SER A 220 20.18 21.03 -3.75
N SER A 221 20.60 21.17 -5.00
CA SER A 221 20.24 20.21 -6.05
C SER A 221 20.87 18.85 -5.81
N THR A 222 20.15 17.80 -6.17
CA THR A 222 20.52 16.37 -6.09
C THR A 222 20.05 15.67 -7.36
N PRO A 223 20.43 14.40 -7.62
CA PRO A 223 19.87 13.66 -8.75
C PRO A 223 18.33 13.59 -8.78
N GLY A 224 17.68 13.63 -7.61
CA GLY A 224 16.22 13.60 -7.49
C GLY A 224 15.52 14.94 -7.38
N ARG A 225 16.26 16.05 -7.23
CA ARG A 225 15.68 17.38 -7.03
C ARG A 225 16.54 18.45 -7.66
N LEU A 226 15.96 19.35 -8.44
CA LEU A 226 16.67 20.43 -9.12
C LEU A 226 16.15 21.78 -8.66
N ARG A 227 17.05 22.58 -8.08
CA ARG A 227 16.75 23.97 -7.74
C ARG A 227 16.60 24.81 -9.00
N PHE A 228 15.74 25.82 -8.93
CA PHE A 228 15.49 26.72 -10.06
C PHE A 228 16.81 27.35 -10.54
N GLN A 229 17.61 27.93 -9.65
CA GLN A 229 18.88 28.57 -10.04
C GLN A 229 19.88 27.65 -10.74
N ASP A 230 19.85 26.34 -10.49
CA ASP A 230 20.81 25.38 -11.05
C ASP A 230 20.37 24.81 -12.42
N GLY A 231 19.16 25.18 -12.88
CA GLY A 231 18.55 24.71 -14.12
C GLY A 231 19.41 24.87 -15.39
N PRO A 232 20.03 26.03 -15.66
CA PRO A 232 20.83 26.25 -16.86
C PRO A 232 22.07 25.35 -16.91
N ASP A 233 22.83 25.31 -15.80
CA ASP A 233 24.01 24.45 -15.68
C ASP A 233 23.64 22.97 -15.75
N TRP A 234 22.50 22.59 -15.15
CA TRP A 234 21.99 21.23 -15.24
C TRP A 234 21.58 20.87 -16.67
N PHE A 235 20.95 21.79 -17.39
CA PHE A 235 20.63 21.60 -18.81
C PHE A 235 21.91 21.38 -19.61
N ASP A 236 22.93 22.21 -19.44
CA ASP A 236 24.19 22.08 -20.19
C ASP A 236 24.95 20.78 -19.91
N ARG A 237 24.81 20.20 -18.71
CA ARG A 237 25.38 18.87 -18.39
C ARG A 237 24.65 17.71 -19.06
N ASN A 238 23.33 17.81 -19.25
CA ASN A 238 22.49 16.69 -19.65
C ASN A 238 22.01 16.75 -21.10
N LEU A 239 21.87 17.96 -21.64
CA LEU A 239 21.16 18.23 -22.88
C LEU A 239 21.95 19.15 -23.80
N GLU A 240 21.60 19.08 -25.06
CA GLU A 240 22.06 19.98 -26.10
C GLU A 240 20.87 20.48 -26.92
N LEU A 241 20.79 21.79 -27.13
CA LEU A 241 19.92 22.41 -28.12
C LEU A 241 20.72 22.68 -29.38
N VAL A 242 20.50 21.87 -30.41
CA VAL A 242 21.06 22.08 -31.74
C VAL A 242 20.14 23.04 -32.49
N THR A 243 20.64 24.18 -32.97
CA THR A 243 19.81 25.21 -33.62
C THR A 243 19.82 25.16 -35.14
N THR A 244 20.75 24.42 -35.75
CA THR A 244 20.91 24.31 -37.21
C THR A 244 21.01 22.86 -37.67
N PRO A 245 20.39 22.46 -38.80
CA PRO A 245 19.54 23.26 -39.70
C PRO A 245 18.11 23.51 -39.18
N ALA A 246 17.68 22.78 -38.15
CA ALA A 246 16.43 22.99 -37.44
C ALA A 246 16.63 22.77 -35.93
N PRO A 247 15.91 23.48 -35.04
CA PRO A 247 15.98 23.26 -33.60
C PRO A 247 15.71 21.80 -33.23
N ALA A 248 16.60 21.20 -32.45
CA ALA A 248 16.44 19.85 -31.92
C ALA A 248 17.06 19.74 -30.52
N LEU A 249 16.37 19.03 -29.63
CA LEU A 249 16.89 18.67 -28.31
C LEU A 249 17.49 17.27 -28.36
N ARG A 250 18.67 17.10 -27.75
CA ARG A 250 19.37 15.82 -27.67
C ARG A 250 19.90 15.58 -26.26
N LEU A 251 19.85 14.32 -25.82
CA LEU A 251 20.60 13.88 -24.65
C LEU A 251 22.09 13.90 -24.99
N ARG A 252 22.90 14.42 -24.07
CA ARG A 252 24.35 14.28 -24.17
C ARG A 252 24.76 12.84 -23.87
N PRO A 253 25.83 12.32 -24.50
CA PRO A 253 26.41 11.04 -24.11
C PRO A 253 26.87 10.99 -22.63
N THR A 254 27.19 12.15 -22.06
CA THR A 254 27.65 12.34 -20.68
C THR A 254 26.53 12.73 -19.70
N GLN A 255 25.27 12.58 -20.10
CA GLN A 255 24.12 12.91 -19.26
C GLN A 255 24.15 12.14 -17.92
N GLN A 256 23.57 12.74 -16.88
CA GLN A 256 23.55 12.27 -15.50
C GLN A 256 22.13 12.01 -14.98
N LEU A 257 21.15 11.86 -15.87
CA LEU A 257 19.77 11.52 -15.52
C LEU A 257 19.73 10.11 -14.90
N PRO A 258 19.10 9.96 -13.72
CA PRO A 258 18.99 8.66 -13.07
C PRO A 258 18.03 7.74 -13.82
N ARG A 259 18.17 6.43 -13.58
CA ARG A 259 17.14 5.44 -13.93
C ARG A 259 16.03 5.44 -12.86
N PRO A 260 14.82 4.96 -13.21
CA PRO A 260 13.84 4.59 -12.20
C PRO A 260 14.44 3.57 -11.22
N ASP A 261 13.95 3.61 -9.97
CA ASP A 261 14.31 2.58 -9.01
C ASP A 261 13.87 1.20 -9.52
N PRO A 262 14.67 0.14 -9.28
CA PRO A 262 14.28 -1.19 -9.67
C PRO A 262 12.97 -1.56 -8.99
N VAL A 263 12.10 -2.24 -9.75
CA VAL A 263 10.90 -2.80 -9.16
C VAL A 263 11.35 -3.99 -8.31
N ARG A 264 11.29 -3.83 -6.99
CA ARG A 264 11.59 -4.91 -6.05
C ARG A 264 10.36 -5.75 -5.79
N TRP A 265 10.45 -7.05 -6.04
CA TRP A 265 9.47 -8.03 -5.60
C TRP A 265 10.00 -8.78 -4.38
N GLY A 266 9.13 -9.03 -3.41
CA GLY A 266 9.41 -9.88 -2.27
C GLY A 266 8.91 -11.28 -2.56
N VAL A 267 9.76 -12.27 -2.35
CA VAL A 267 9.39 -13.68 -2.55
C VAL A 267 9.06 -14.29 -1.21
N THR A 268 7.91 -14.95 -1.14
CA THR A 268 7.45 -15.66 0.04
C THR A 268 7.51 -17.17 -0.19
N LEU A 269 7.87 -17.91 0.85
CA LEU A 269 7.69 -19.35 0.85
C LEU A 269 6.27 -19.68 1.27
N ARG A 270 5.84 -20.87 0.86
CA ARG A 270 4.58 -21.40 1.33
C ARG A 270 4.78 -21.92 2.74
N GLU A 271 4.15 -21.27 3.71
CA GLU A 271 4.10 -21.78 5.07
C GLU A 271 3.26 -23.05 5.12
N ALA A 272 3.76 -24.06 5.82
CA ALA A 272 2.98 -25.21 6.22
C ALA A 272 1.96 -24.76 7.28
N ASP A 273 0.70 -25.16 7.13
CA ASP A 273 -0.31 -24.95 8.18
C ASP A 273 -0.02 -25.92 9.33
N ALA A 274 0.86 -25.50 10.24
CA ALA A 274 1.29 -26.31 11.38
C ALA A 274 0.20 -26.38 12.48
N GLY A 275 -0.91 -25.66 12.30
CA GLY A 275 -1.94 -25.47 13.31
C GLY A 275 -1.45 -24.71 14.54
N PRO A 276 -2.34 -24.54 15.54
CA PRO A 276 -1.97 -23.92 16.81
C PRO A 276 -0.92 -24.76 17.55
N GLN A 277 0.16 -24.11 17.96
CA GLN A 277 1.17 -24.74 18.80
C GLN A 277 0.62 -24.99 20.22
N PRO A 278 1.00 -26.09 20.89
CA PRO A 278 0.56 -26.33 22.26
C PRO A 278 1.10 -25.23 23.17
N ARG A 279 0.20 -24.56 23.89
CA ARG A 279 0.55 -23.54 24.89
C ARG A 279 1.20 -24.22 26.10
N THR A 280 2.25 -23.61 26.62
CA THR A 280 2.79 -23.90 27.95
C THR A 280 2.23 -22.89 28.96
N PRO A 281 2.20 -23.21 30.28
CA PRO A 281 1.81 -22.26 31.32
C PRO A 281 2.56 -20.92 31.24
N ASP A 282 3.81 -20.93 30.78
CA ASP A 282 4.69 -19.77 30.69
C ASP A 282 4.46 -18.91 29.43
N THR A 283 3.63 -19.36 28.48
CA THR A 283 3.40 -18.73 27.17
C THR A 283 1.99 -18.15 27.00
N LEU A 284 1.28 -17.87 28.10
CA LEU A 284 -0.10 -17.34 28.09
C LEU A 284 -0.23 -15.88 27.64
N ASP A 285 0.81 -15.27 27.06
CA ASP A 285 0.72 -13.92 26.50
C ASP A 285 0.00 -13.94 25.14
N TYR A 286 -1.09 -13.17 25.04
CA TYR A 286 -2.11 -13.31 23.99
C TYR A 286 -1.72 -12.68 22.64
N ALA A 287 -0.46 -12.27 22.46
CA ALA A 287 -0.10 -11.27 21.46
C ALA A 287 0.91 -11.69 20.38
N SER A 288 1.48 -12.90 20.39
CA SER A 288 2.43 -13.29 19.35
C SER A 288 1.80 -14.23 18.31
N SER A 289 0.89 -13.68 17.49
CA SER A 289 0.79 -14.18 16.12
C SER A 289 2.11 -13.83 15.41
N PRO A 290 2.75 -14.73 14.66
CA PRO A 290 3.90 -14.35 13.85
C PRO A 290 3.47 -13.20 12.92
N GLU A 291 4.22 -12.09 12.95
CA GLU A 291 3.99 -10.97 12.03
C GLU A 291 4.23 -11.46 10.59
N PRO A 292 3.36 -11.18 9.61
CA PRO A 292 3.39 -11.83 8.29
C PRO A 292 4.51 -11.36 7.33
N ASP A 293 5.41 -10.48 7.75
CA ASP A 293 6.27 -9.73 6.83
C ASP A 293 7.75 -10.19 6.82
N ASP A 294 7.99 -11.50 6.71
CA ASP A 294 9.31 -12.04 6.44
C ASP A 294 9.39 -12.61 5.01
N PHE A 295 9.65 -11.74 4.05
CA PHE A 295 10.10 -12.17 2.72
C PHE A 295 11.37 -13.01 2.87
N VAL A 296 11.41 -14.19 2.25
CA VAL A 296 12.61 -15.03 2.29
C VAL A 296 13.68 -14.59 1.30
N ASP A 297 13.30 -13.78 0.31
CA ASP A 297 14.15 -13.33 -0.77
C ASP A 297 13.55 -12.07 -1.42
N THR A 298 14.37 -11.33 -2.16
CA THR A 298 13.92 -10.18 -2.95
C THR A 298 14.50 -10.24 -4.36
N LEU A 299 13.70 -9.81 -5.34
CA LEU A 299 14.07 -9.76 -6.75
C LEU A 299 14.02 -8.32 -7.22
N ASP A 300 15.18 -7.77 -7.58
CA ASP A 300 15.27 -6.47 -8.21
C ASP A 300 15.14 -6.62 -9.73
N LEU A 301 13.97 -6.25 -10.25
CA LEU A 301 13.69 -6.32 -11.67
C LEU A 301 14.11 -5.01 -12.33
N VAL A 302 15.11 -5.10 -13.21
CA VAL A 302 15.56 -3.99 -14.07
C VAL A 302 15.29 -4.37 -15.52
N PRO A 303 14.55 -3.55 -16.29
CA PRO A 303 14.37 -3.79 -17.72
C PRO A 303 15.74 -3.80 -18.42
N GLY A 304 16.14 -4.96 -18.97
CA GLY A 304 17.47 -5.15 -19.56
C GLY A 304 17.80 -4.17 -20.69
N GLN A 305 16.78 -3.67 -21.40
CA GLN A 305 16.92 -2.65 -22.45
C GLN A 305 17.46 -1.31 -21.95
N CYS A 306 17.24 -0.96 -20.68
CA CYS A 306 17.60 0.36 -20.17
C CYS A 306 19.10 0.54 -19.94
N GLN A 307 19.86 -0.53 -19.71
CA GLN A 307 21.29 -0.42 -19.42
C GLN A 307 22.09 0.08 -20.63
N ALA A 308 21.63 -0.21 -21.86
CA ALA A 308 22.25 0.30 -23.08
C ALA A 308 21.90 1.76 -23.38
N ILE A 309 20.74 2.22 -22.90
CA ILE A 309 20.18 3.55 -23.20
C ILE A 309 20.55 4.57 -22.10
N ASN A 310 20.54 4.14 -20.84
CA ASN A 310 20.89 4.93 -19.67
C ASN A 310 21.80 4.11 -18.72
N PRO A 311 23.13 4.34 -18.74
CA PRO A 311 24.07 3.59 -17.90
C PRO A 311 24.13 4.12 -16.44
N ASN A 312 23.42 5.20 -16.12
CA ASN A 312 23.48 5.83 -14.80
C ASN A 312 22.84 4.98 -13.69
N PRO A 313 23.19 5.19 -12.41
CA PRO A 313 22.53 4.51 -11.30
C PRO A 313 21.02 4.85 -11.22
N PRO A 314 20.22 4.00 -10.56
CA PRO A 314 18.86 4.34 -10.14
C PRO A 314 18.84 5.60 -9.26
N LEU A 315 17.69 6.27 -9.20
CA LEU A 315 17.50 7.51 -8.45
C LEU A 315 17.90 7.38 -6.97
N HIS A 316 17.48 6.29 -6.33
CA HIS A 316 17.78 5.99 -4.93
C HIS A 316 18.71 4.77 -4.81
N ALA A 317 19.82 4.78 -5.54
CA ALA A 317 20.76 3.65 -5.57
C ALA A 317 21.41 3.30 -4.21
N ASP A 318 21.43 4.24 -3.27
CA ASP A 318 21.91 4.07 -1.89
C ASP A 318 20.83 3.54 -0.95
N GLN A 319 19.58 3.46 -1.41
CA GLN A 319 18.45 2.98 -0.64
C GLN A 319 17.97 1.63 -1.16
N THR A 320 17.61 0.77 -0.22
CA THR A 320 17.05 -0.54 -0.51
C THR A 320 15.54 -0.33 -0.69
N PRO A 321 14.98 -0.36 -1.91
CA PRO A 321 13.54 -0.13 -2.11
C PRO A 321 12.74 -1.15 -1.30
N TYR A 322 11.57 -0.74 -0.80
CA TYR A 322 10.64 -1.70 -0.21
C TYR A 322 10.04 -2.56 -1.33
N PRO A 323 9.80 -3.86 -1.10
CA PRO A 323 9.08 -4.69 -2.06
C PRO A 323 7.72 -4.08 -2.43
N SER A 324 7.50 -3.81 -3.71
CA SER A 324 6.23 -3.27 -4.21
C SER A 324 5.19 -4.35 -4.51
N ARG A 325 5.61 -5.62 -4.50
CA ARG A 325 4.77 -6.77 -4.78
C ARG A 325 5.27 -8.02 -4.05
N HIS A 326 4.34 -8.87 -3.63
CA HIS A 326 4.60 -10.19 -3.08
C HIS A 326 4.38 -11.24 -4.18
N VAL A 327 5.32 -12.17 -4.31
CA VAL A 327 5.23 -13.28 -5.27
C VAL A 327 5.52 -14.60 -4.54
N PRO A 328 4.57 -15.54 -4.50
CA PRO A 328 4.83 -16.88 -3.97
C PRO A 328 5.92 -17.58 -4.79
N ALA A 329 6.86 -18.26 -4.11
CA ALA A 329 7.94 -18.98 -4.78
C ALA A 329 7.42 -20.05 -5.76
N ASP A 330 6.24 -20.62 -5.55
CA ASP A 330 5.64 -21.60 -6.45
C ASP A 330 5.07 -20.97 -7.73
N ASP A 331 4.59 -19.73 -7.68
CA ASP A 331 4.23 -18.99 -8.89
C ASP A 331 5.47 -18.70 -9.74
N LEU A 332 6.57 -18.32 -9.11
CA LEU A 332 7.85 -18.11 -9.78
C LEU A 332 8.42 -19.40 -10.39
N CYS A 333 8.36 -20.53 -9.66
CA CYS A 333 9.03 -21.76 -10.05
C CYS A 333 8.19 -22.72 -10.88
N LEU A 334 6.88 -22.80 -10.65
CA LEU A 334 5.98 -23.76 -11.29
C LEU A 334 4.93 -23.08 -12.19
N GLY A 335 4.73 -21.77 -12.07
CA GLY A 335 3.80 -21.01 -12.89
C GLY A 335 4.33 -20.65 -14.29
N GLU A 336 3.48 -19.96 -15.04
CA GLU A 336 3.87 -19.29 -16.29
C GLU A 336 4.99 -18.27 -16.05
N PRO A 337 5.87 -18.02 -17.04
CA PRO A 337 6.88 -16.98 -16.94
C PRO A 337 6.28 -15.63 -16.53
N LEU A 338 6.76 -15.08 -15.41
CA LEU A 338 6.30 -13.79 -14.90
C LEU A 338 6.92 -12.65 -15.73
N PRO A 339 6.12 -11.67 -16.21
CA PRO A 339 6.64 -10.54 -16.96
C PRO A 339 7.75 -9.80 -16.21
N GLY A 340 8.87 -9.53 -16.89
CA GLY A 340 10.02 -8.83 -16.31
C GLY A 340 10.98 -9.71 -15.52
N VAL A 341 10.68 -11.00 -15.31
CA VAL A 341 11.59 -11.97 -14.67
C VAL A 341 12.36 -12.75 -15.75
N PRO A 342 13.69 -12.62 -15.85
CA PRO A 342 14.48 -13.38 -16.80
C PRO A 342 14.48 -14.88 -16.51
N ASP A 343 14.51 -15.72 -17.56
CA ASP A 343 14.60 -17.18 -17.43
C ASP A 343 15.85 -17.63 -16.65
N SER A 344 16.97 -16.93 -16.81
CA SER A 344 18.19 -17.20 -16.06
C SER A 344 18.00 -17.03 -14.55
N LEU A 345 17.28 -15.97 -14.14
CA LEU A 345 16.96 -15.74 -12.72
C LEU A 345 16.10 -16.89 -12.20
N ARG A 346 15.08 -17.31 -12.96
CA ARG A 346 14.24 -18.45 -12.58
C ARG A 346 15.06 -19.73 -12.41
N GLN A 347 16.00 -20.03 -13.32
CA GLN A 347 16.88 -21.20 -13.23
C GLN A 347 17.82 -21.15 -12.02
N GLU A 348 18.30 -19.98 -11.64
CA GLU A 348 19.15 -19.80 -10.44
C GLU A 348 18.39 -20.06 -9.13
N ARG A 349 17.12 -19.62 -9.07
CA ARG A 349 16.28 -19.71 -7.87
C ARG A 349 15.54 -21.04 -7.75
N CYS A 350 15.09 -21.62 -8.85
CA CYS A 350 14.23 -22.80 -8.84
C CYS A 350 15.02 -24.07 -9.12
N VAL A 351 15.09 -24.97 -8.13
CA VAL A 351 15.72 -26.28 -8.28
C VAL A 351 14.72 -27.26 -8.87
N LEU A 352 14.88 -27.51 -10.17
CA LEU A 352 14.05 -28.38 -10.99
C LEU A 352 14.82 -29.65 -11.43
N PRO A 353 14.13 -30.75 -11.80
CA PRO A 353 12.68 -30.86 -11.96
C PRO A 353 11.93 -31.04 -10.63
N ALA A 354 10.75 -30.44 -10.55
CA ALA A 354 9.80 -30.70 -9.48
C ALA A 354 9.32 -32.16 -9.56
N ARG A 355 9.07 -32.78 -8.41
CA ARG A 355 8.56 -34.15 -8.32
C ARG A 355 7.07 -34.11 -8.07
N THR A 356 6.31 -34.71 -8.97
CA THR A 356 4.85 -34.77 -8.87
C THR A 356 4.41 -36.16 -8.44
N ARG A 357 3.54 -36.21 -7.43
CA ARG A 357 2.88 -37.43 -6.96
C ARG A 357 1.38 -37.23 -7.01
N VAL A 358 0.68 -38.08 -7.77
CA VAL A 358 -0.79 -38.13 -7.73
C VAL A 358 -1.22 -38.69 -6.38
N LEU A 359 -2.06 -37.96 -5.66
CA LEU A 359 -2.62 -38.36 -4.37
C LEU A 359 -3.95 -39.09 -4.55
N VAL A 360 -4.84 -38.49 -5.34
CA VAL A 360 -6.18 -39.00 -5.62
C VAL A 360 -6.69 -38.45 -6.94
N GLY A 361 -7.65 -39.13 -7.57
CA GLY A 361 -8.32 -38.61 -8.76
C GLY A 361 -9.09 -39.67 -9.53
N SER A 362 -9.52 -39.27 -10.72
CA SER A 362 -10.09 -40.10 -11.77
C SER A 362 -9.22 -39.99 -13.04
N PRO A 363 -9.51 -40.72 -14.12
CA PRO A 363 -8.83 -40.49 -15.40
C PRO A 363 -9.00 -39.07 -15.99
N ARG A 364 -9.97 -38.26 -15.50
CA ARG A 364 -10.22 -36.91 -16.00
C ARG A 364 -9.67 -35.81 -15.11
N TRP A 365 -9.41 -36.09 -13.83
CA TRP A 365 -8.85 -35.12 -12.90
C TRP A 365 -7.96 -35.78 -11.84
N SER A 366 -6.96 -35.07 -11.34
CA SER A 366 -6.13 -35.56 -10.23
C SER A 366 -5.69 -34.44 -9.30
N LEU A 367 -5.71 -34.71 -8.01
CA LEU A 367 -5.01 -33.91 -7.01
C LEU A 367 -3.58 -34.43 -6.88
N GLU A 368 -2.63 -33.51 -7.04
CA GLU A 368 -1.21 -33.79 -7.11
C GLU A 368 -0.48 -33.05 -5.99
N GLU A 369 0.41 -33.75 -5.32
CA GLU A 369 1.46 -33.17 -4.48
C GLU A 369 2.68 -32.90 -5.37
N VAL A 370 3.14 -31.65 -5.40
CA VAL A 370 4.34 -31.24 -6.12
C VAL A 370 5.37 -30.79 -5.11
N ARG A 371 6.55 -31.41 -5.16
CA ARG A 371 7.71 -31.01 -4.38
C ARG A 371 8.74 -30.36 -5.27
N TYR A 372 9.15 -29.14 -4.92
CA TYR A 372 10.23 -28.41 -5.58
C TYR A 372 11.13 -27.80 -4.51
N ALA A 373 12.30 -27.31 -4.88
CA ALA A 373 13.11 -26.54 -3.93
C ALA A 373 13.39 -25.14 -4.47
N TYR A 374 13.25 -24.15 -3.58
CA TYR A 374 13.54 -22.76 -3.84
C TYR A 374 14.87 -22.37 -3.20
N ARG A 375 15.70 -21.59 -3.90
CA ARG A 375 17.01 -21.14 -3.43
C ARG A 375 17.01 -19.62 -3.22
N PRO A 376 16.79 -19.15 -1.98
CA PRO A 376 16.95 -17.73 -1.65
C PRO A 376 18.35 -17.22 -2.00
N GLY A 377 18.44 -16.00 -2.51
CA GLY A 377 19.70 -15.38 -2.94
C GLY A 377 20.38 -16.02 -4.16
N GLY A 378 19.84 -17.10 -4.74
CA GLY A 378 20.44 -17.85 -5.86
C GLY A 378 21.70 -18.64 -5.51
N LYS A 379 22.25 -18.48 -4.29
CA LYS A 379 23.46 -19.13 -3.79
C LYS A 379 23.29 -19.81 -2.44
N GLY A 380 22.15 -19.65 -1.79
CA GLY A 380 21.85 -20.27 -0.50
C GLY A 380 21.55 -21.77 -0.56
N THR A 381 21.27 -22.35 0.60
CA THR A 381 20.70 -23.70 0.71
C THR A 381 19.31 -23.70 0.09
N ALA A 382 19.02 -24.69 -0.75
CA ALA A 382 17.68 -24.84 -1.32
C ALA A 382 16.71 -25.35 -0.24
N ILE A 383 15.55 -24.70 -0.14
CA ILE A 383 14.48 -25.03 0.80
C ILE A 383 13.42 -25.81 0.03
N GLU A 384 13.16 -27.05 0.43
CA GLU A 384 12.09 -27.85 -0.17
C GLU A 384 10.73 -27.26 0.19
N GLN A 385 9.84 -27.23 -0.79
CA GLN A 385 8.48 -26.71 -0.72
C GLN A 385 7.54 -27.79 -1.24
N THR A 386 6.45 -27.99 -0.52
CA THR A 386 5.36 -28.87 -0.95
C THR A 386 4.16 -28.01 -1.30
N VAL A 387 3.63 -28.20 -2.50
CA VAL A 387 2.40 -27.54 -2.95
C VAL A 387 1.44 -28.56 -3.51
N TYR A 388 0.16 -28.23 -3.46
CA TYR A 388 -0.88 -29.06 -4.02
C TYR A 388 -1.50 -28.37 -5.24
N GLN A 389 -1.78 -29.15 -6.26
CA GLN A 389 -2.42 -28.66 -7.48
C GLN A 389 -3.48 -29.64 -7.95
N LEU A 390 -4.50 -29.10 -8.60
CA LEU A 390 -5.56 -29.82 -9.24
C LEU A 390 -5.30 -29.85 -10.75
N ARG A 391 -5.19 -31.05 -11.32
CA ARG A 391 -5.13 -31.26 -12.76
C ARG A 391 -6.49 -31.66 -13.29
N GLU A 392 -6.94 -31.04 -14.37
CA GLU A 392 -8.14 -31.40 -15.13
C GLU A 392 -7.78 -31.47 -16.61
N GLY A 393 -7.59 -32.69 -17.14
CA GLY A 393 -6.95 -32.88 -18.45
C GLY A 393 -5.55 -32.26 -18.49
N ASP A 394 -5.33 -31.31 -19.41
CA ASP A 394 -4.06 -30.60 -19.55
C ASP A 394 -3.95 -29.36 -18.63
N ALA A 395 -5.06 -28.90 -18.06
CA ALA A 395 -5.07 -27.73 -17.18
C ALA A 395 -4.55 -28.09 -15.79
N VAL A 396 -3.71 -27.22 -15.21
CA VAL A 396 -3.15 -27.35 -13.86
C VAL A 396 -3.48 -26.09 -13.06
N ASN A 397 -4.25 -26.28 -11.99
CA ASN A 397 -4.74 -25.21 -11.14
C ASN A 397 -4.17 -25.37 -9.72
N ARG A 398 -3.34 -24.42 -9.27
CA ARG A 398 -2.87 -24.33 -7.88
C ARG A 398 -3.84 -23.56 -6.97
N TYR A 399 -4.78 -22.86 -7.60
CA TYR A 399 -5.81 -22.05 -6.97
C TYR A 399 -7.19 -22.50 -7.46
N ILE A 400 -8.19 -22.44 -6.58
CA ILE A 400 -9.59 -22.76 -6.86
C ILE A 400 -10.43 -21.54 -6.51
N ALA A 401 -11.49 -21.27 -7.27
CA ALA A 401 -12.41 -20.18 -6.96
C ALA A 401 -13.14 -20.41 -5.63
N SER A 402 -13.29 -19.34 -4.83
CA SER A 402 -14.11 -19.37 -3.62
C SER A 402 -15.56 -19.74 -3.92
N SER A 403 -16.13 -20.60 -3.08
CA SER A 403 -17.54 -21.01 -3.16
C SER A 403 -18.53 -19.95 -2.67
N ASN A 404 -18.06 -18.93 -1.94
CA ASN A 404 -18.88 -17.87 -1.35
C ASN A 404 -19.02 -16.62 -2.24
N GLY A 405 -18.52 -16.66 -3.48
CA GLY A 405 -18.73 -15.59 -4.47
C GLY A 405 -17.84 -14.36 -4.33
N TYR A 406 -16.77 -14.43 -3.52
CA TYR A 406 -15.83 -13.32 -3.31
C TYR A 406 -14.87 -13.06 -4.50
N GLU A 407 -15.03 -13.75 -5.63
CA GLU A 407 -14.08 -13.77 -6.77
C GLU A 407 -12.61 -14.03 -6.35
N GLU A 408 -12.42 -14.64 -5.18
CA GLU A 408 -11.11 -14.87 -4.60
C GLU A 408 -10.53 -16.22 -5.05
N ALA A 409 -9.23 -16.23 -5.36
CA ALA A 409 -8.48 -17.43 -5.72
C ALA A 409 -7.86 -18.09 -4.47
N LEU A 410 -8.34 -19.28 -4.12
CA LEU A 410 -7.94 -19.99 -2.91
C LEU A 410 -6.86 -21.03 -3.21
N ALA A 411 -5.70 -20.89 -2.59
CA ALA A 411 -4.58 -21.81 -2.78
C ALA A 411 -4.81 -23.12 -1.99
N ILE A 412 -4.59 -24.30 -2.60
CA ILE A 412 -4.79 -25.60 -1.94
C ILE A 412 -3.66 -25.87 -0.93
N ARG A 413 -3.94 -25.81 0.38
CA ARG A 413 -2.94 -25.87 1.47
C ARG A 413 -2.66 -27.27 1.98
N GLU A 414 -3.68 -28.11 2.04
CA GLU A 414 -3.57 -29.48 2.55
C GLU A 414 -4.59 -30.36 1.85
N VAL A 415 -4.22 -31.60 1.55
CA VAL A 415 -5.08 -32.60 0.91
C VAL A 415 -5.05 -33.88 1.72
N LEU A 416 -6.23 -34.40 2.08
CA LEU A 416 -6.39 -35.71 2.70
C LEU A 416 -7.21 -36.63 1.79
N PRO A 417 -6.61 -37.66 1.18
CA PRO A 417 -7.35 -38.70 0.45
C PRO A 417 -8.26 -39.50 1.39
N THR A 418 -9.53 -39.67 1.04
CA THR A 418 -10.54 -40.33 1.88
C THR A 418 -11.05 -41.67 1.34
N GLY A 419 -10.67 -42.04 0.10
CA GLY A 419 -11.03 -43.30 -0.57
C GLY A 419 -11.61 -43.09 -1.98
N GLN A 420 -11.67 -44.13 -2.81
CA GLN A 420 -12.29 -44.18 -4.18
C GLN A 420 -12.30 -42.88 -5.01
N GLY A 421 -11.17 -42.16 -5.10
CA GLY A 421 -11.12 -40.94 -5.90
C GLY A 421 -11.68 -39.69 -5.21
N GLU A 422 -11.77 -39.68 -3.89
CA GLU A 422 -12.21 -38.54 -3.08
C GLU A 422 -11.11 -38.01 -2.14
N ALA A 423 -11.15 -36.71 -1.87
CA ALA A 423 -10.32 -36.08 -0.86
C ALA A 423 -11.01 -34.91 -0.19
N LEU A 424 -10.52 -34.58 1.01
CA LEU A 424 -10.76 -33.29 1.66
C LEU A 424 -9.61 -32.33 1.33
N LEU A 425 -9.95 -31.07 1.11
CA LEU A 425 -9.02 -30.01 0.75
C LEU A 425 -9.22 -28.83 1.68
N LYS A 426 -8.13 -28.34 2.26
CA LYS A 426 -8.11 -27.02 2.88
C LYS A 426 -7.58 -26.02 1.88
N THR A 427 -8.28 -24.92 1.70
CA THR A 427 -7.87 -23.84 0.80
C THR A 427 -7.76 -22.52 1.56
N ARG A 428 -6.92 -21.61 1.07
CA ARG A 428 -6.64 -20.31 1.70
C ARG A 428 -6.40 -19.22 0.66
N GLY A 429 -7.15 -18.12 0.79
CA GLY A 429 -6.86 -16.81 0.20
C GLY A 429 -6.44 -15.79 1.28
N ASP A 430 -6.53 -14.51 0.93
CA ASP A 430 -6.30 -13.36 1.80
C ASP A 430 -7.49 -13.12 2.76
N GLY A 431 -8.72 -13.41 2.33
CA GLY A 431 -9.95 -13.21 3.09
C GLY A 431 -10.75 -14.47 3.39
N ALA A 432 -10.60 -15.53 2.59
CA ALA A 432 -11.37 -16.77 2.73
C ALA A 432 -10.50 -18.01 3.02
N TYR A 433 -11.04 -18.89 3.85
CA TYR A 433 -10.47 -20.17 4.23
C TYR A 433 -11.58 -21.22 4.13
N GLU A 434 -11.47 -22.12 3.18
CA GLU A 434 -12.57 -23.05 2.88
C GLU A 434 -12.12 -24.50 3.01
N LEU A 435 -13.02 -25.32 3.53
CA LEU A 435 -12.92 -26.76 3.48
C LEU A 435 -13.80 -27.27 2.36
N LEU A 436 -13.18 -27.99 1.42
CA LEU A 436 -13.86 -28.57 0.28
C LEU A 436 -13.74 -30.09 0.31
N ARG A 437 -14.70 -30.78 -0.28
CA ARG A 437 -14.58 -32.19 -0.67
C ARG A 437 -14.44 -32.28 -2.18
N ALA A 438 -13.34 -32.84 -2.65
CA ALA A 438 -13.22 -33.30 -4.03
C ALA A 438 -13.79 -34.71 -4.15
N SER A 439 -14.66 -34.91 -5.14
CA SER A 439 -15.23 -36.21 -5.50
C SER A 439 -15.39 -36.32 -7.01
N THR A 440 -15.69 -37.54 -7.49
CA THR A 440 -15.92 -37.79 -8.92
C THR A 440 -17.41 -37.92 -9.19
N GLU A 441 -17.93 -37.13 -10.13
CA GLU A 441 -19.31 -37.26 -10.60
C GLU A 441 -19.53 -38.54 -11.41
N THR A 442 -20.80 -38.87 -11.69
CA THR A 442 -21.16 -40.03 -12.51
C THR A 442 -20.59 -39.96 -13.94
N ASP A 443 -20.34 -38.75 -14.46
CA ASP A 443 -19.72 -38.54 -15.77
C ASP A 443 -18.19 -38.53 -15.73
N GLY A 444 -17.58 -38.72 -14.55
CA GLY A 444 -16.14 -38.75 -14.32
C GLY A 444 -15.48 -37.40 -14.06
N LYS A 445 -16.22 -36.28 -14.09
CA LYS A 445 -15.68 -34.95 -13.78
C LYS A 445 -15.44 -34.74 -12.29
N LEU A 446 -14.63 -33.74 -11.97
CA LEU A 446 -14.44 -33.26 -10.61
C LEU A 446 -15.70 -32.56 -10.11
N ARG A 447 -16.09 -32.89 -8.88
CA ARG A 447 -17.04 -32.12 -8.09
C ARG A 447 -16.36 -31.63 -6.82
N LEU A 448 -16.47 -30.33 -6.57
CA LEU A 448 -16.02 -29.68 -5.34
C LEU A 448 -17.25 -29.27 -4.53
N ASP A 449 -17.47 -29.94 -3.40
CA ASP A 449 -18.52 -29.56 -2.45
C ASP A 449 -17.91 -28.70 -1.34
N TYR A 450 -18.43 -27.49 -1.15
CA TYR A 450 -18.13 -26.69 0.03
C TYR A 450 -18.71 -27.36 1.28
N LEU A 451 -17.87 -27.53 2.30
CA LEU A 451 -18.27 -28.11 3.57
C LEU A 451 -18.38 -27.04 4.66
N ASP A 452 -17.34 -26.23 4.84
CA ASP A 452 -17.32 -25.22 5.89
C ASP A 452 -16.24 -24.15 5.69
N MET A 453 -16.33 -23.08 6.45
CA MET A 453 -15.29 -22.06 6.60
C MET A 453 -14.34 -22.45 7.72
N LEU A 454 -13.04 -22.23 7.52
CA LEU A 454 -12.01 -22.62 8.48
C LEU A 454 -11.45 -21.40 9.23
N PRO A 455 -11.35 -21.41 10.57
CA PRO A 455 -10.55 -20.43 11.29
C PRO A 455 -9.04 -20.62 10.98
N TYR A 456 -8.30 -19.53 10.92
CA TYR A 456 -6.85 -19.53 10.75
C TYR A 456 -6.11 -19.18 12.07
N PRO A 457 -5.02 -19.89 12.44
CA PRO A 457 -4.48 -21.10 11.79
C PRO A 457 -5.39 -22.33 12.01
N ALA A 458 -5.52 -23.19 11.00
CA ALA A 458 -6.40 -24.36 11.09
C ALA A 458 -5.61 -25.56 11.66
N SER A 459 -6.26 -26.39 12.49
CA SER A 459 -5.66 -27.65 12.94
C SER A 459 -5.46 -28.61 11.75
N PRO A 460 -4.35 -29.36 11.64
CA PRO A 460 -4.13 -30.37 10.58
C PRO A 460 -5.27 -31.39 10.47
N PHE A 461 -5.37 -32.07 9.32
CA PHE A 461 -6.35 -33.16 9.20
C PHE A 461 -6.00 -34.30 10.16
N ASP A 462 -6.91 -34.64 11.06
CA ASP A 462 -6.74 -35.78 11.95
C ASP A 462 -7.58 -36.97 11.49
N SER A 463 -6.89 -37.97 10.93
CA SER A 463 -7.45 -39.23 10.47
C SER A 463 -7.05 -40.42 11.36
N SER A 464 -6.60 -40.15 12.60
CA SER A 464 -6.13 -41.19 13.54
C SER A 464 -7.23 -42.18 13.93
N ARG A 465 -8.51 -41.84 13.72
CA ARG A 465 -9.65 -42.74 13.92
C ARG A 465 -10.16 -43.26 12.58
N PRO A 466 -10.10 -44.58 12.31
CA PRO A 466 -10.57 -45.14 11.04
C PRO A 466 -12.02 -44.76 10.72
N GLY A 467 -12.25 -44.31 9.48
CA GLY A 467 -13.58 -43.88 9.00
C GLY A 467 -13.98 -42.46 9.40
N TRP A 468 -13.15 -41.74 10.17
CA TRP A 468 -13.42 -40.40 10.67
C TRP A 468 -12.26 -39.45 10.38
N VAL A 469 -12.59 -38.20 10.11
CA VAL A 469 -11.63 -37.10 10.01
C VAL A 469 -12.11 -35.97 10.88
N TYR A 470 -11.24 -35.44 11.72
CA TYR A 470 -11.57 -34.35 12.62
C TYR A 470 -10.66 -33.15 12.39
N LEU A 471 -11.28 -31.98 12.41
CA LEU A 471 -10.62 -30.70 12.41
C LEU A 471 -10.95 -30.03 13.72
N ARG A 472 -10.05 -30.17 14.70
CA ARG A 472 -10.29 -29.76 16.07
C ARG A 472 -10.60 -28.28 16.18
N LYS A 473 -9.78 -27.39 15.59
CA LYS A 473 -9.96 -25.94 15.75
C LYS A 473 -11.26 -25.42 15.13
N PRO A 474 -11.65 -25.84 13.91
CA PRO A 474 -12.99 -25.55 13.38
C PRO A 474 -14.11 -26.27 14.13
N GLY A 475 -13.80 -27.34 14.89
CA GLY A 475 -14.77 -28.20 15.54
C GLY A 475 -15.50 -29.15 14.60
N LEU A 476 -15.00 -29.37 13.38
CA LEU A 476 -15.70 -30.12 12.35
C LEU A 476 -15.32 -31.61 12.36
N LEU A 477 -16.32 -32.48 12.42
CA LEU A 477 -16.14 -33.93 12.29
C LEU A 477 -16.75 -34.43 10.99
N VAL A 478 -15.99 -35.23 10.26
CA VAL A 478 -16.37 -35.84 8.99
C VAL A 478 -16.36 -37.36 9.14
N ARG A 479 -17.49 -38.01 8.84
CA ARG A 479 -17.57 -39.45 8.61
C ARG A 479 -17.31 -39.74 7.14
N LEU A 480 -16.42 -40.66 6.83
CA LEU A 480 -16.01 -40.96 5.46
C LEU A 480 -17.01 -41.87 4.72
N ALA A 481 -17.71 -42.77 5.42
CA ALA A 481 -18.67 -43.69 4.81
C ALA A 481 -19.81 -44.09 5.78
N PRO A 482 -21.10 -43.84 5.43
CA PRO A 482 -21.52 -42.92 4.37
C PRO A 482 -21.07 -41.50 4.69
N PHE A 483 -20.71 -40.73 3.65
CA PHE A 483 -20.18 -39.39 3.81
C PHE A 483 -21.19 -38.49 4.52
N ALA A 484 -20.76 -37.91 5.64
CA ALA A 484 -21.53 -36.94 6.39
C ALA A 484 -20.55 -36.09 7.20
N HIS A 485 -20.91 -34.84 7.48
CA HIS A 485 -20.13 -34.00 8.37
C HIS A 485 -21.07 -33.23 9.29
N GLU A 486 -20.57 -32.90 10.48
CA GLU A 486 -21.29 -32.05 11.40
C GLU A 486 -20.32 -31.23 12.24
N GLN A 487 -20.83 -30.12 12.77
CA GLN A 487 -20.08 -29.26 13.65
C GLN A 487 -20.20 -29.71 15.11
N THR A 488 -19.10 -30.25 15.62
CA THR A 488 -18.96 -30.89 16.93
C THR A 488 -18.29 -30.02 17.99
N GLY A 489 -17.61 -28.94 17.60
CA GLY A 489 -16.79 -28.08 18.47
C GLY A 489 -15.40 -28.67 18.76
N GLU A 490 -14.51 -27.89 19.37
CA GLU A 490 -13.08 -28.26 19.62
C GLU A 490 -12.88 -29.35 20.69
N ASN A 491 -13.99 -29.77 21.27
CA ASN A 491 -14.11 -30.45 22.55
C ASN A 491 -14.42 -31.95 22.43
N LEU A 492 -14.36 -32.49 21.22
CA LEU A 492 -14.55 -33.90 20.96
C LEU A 492 -13.37 -34.69 21.53
N LEU A 493 -13.67 -35.66 22.39
CA LEU A 493 -12.68 -36.49 23.06
C LEU A 493 -12.50 -37.83 22.35
N ASP A 494 -13.59 -38.48 21.96
CA ASP A 494 -13.58 -39.85 21.44
C ASP A 494 -14.84 -40.18 20.64
N ILE A 495 -14.76 -41.22 19.81
CA ILE A 495 -15.82 -41.74 18.96
C ILE A 495 -15.97 -43.26 19.19
N ARG A 496 -17.15 -43.67 19.68
CA ARG A 496 -17.51 -45.06 20.03
C ARG A 496 -18.70 -45.50 19.18
N GLY A 497 -18.42 -46.06 18.01
CA GLY A 497 -19.47 -46.33 17.01
C GLY A 497 -20.06 -45.02 16.51
N GLU A 498 -21.36 -44.81 16.69
CA GLU A 498 -22.05 -43.55 16.39
C GLU A 498 -22.11 -42.60 17.60
N THR A 499 -21.60 -43.00 18.76
CA THR A 499 -21.60 -42.16 19.96
C THR A 499 -20.34 -41.32 20.05
N LEU A 500 -20.52 -40.02 20.22
CA LEU A 500 -19.49 -39.01 20.33
C LEU A 500 -19.38 -38.57 21.79
N LEU A 501 -18.16 -38.58 22.34
CA LEU A 501 -17.88 -38.20 23.73
C LEU A 501 -17.23 -36.82 23.76
N TYR A 502 -17.73 -35.92 24.60
CA TYR A 502 -17.33 -34.51 24.66
C TYR A 502 -16.93 -34.10 26.05
N ALA A 503 -16.05 -33.10 26.13
CA ALA A 503 -15.80 -32.31 27.32
C ALA A 503 -16.27 -30.87 27.13
N TYR A 504 -16.89 -30.28 28.12
CA TYR A 504 -17.25 -28.87 28.13
C TYR A 504 -16.72 -28.22 29.39
N GLY A 505 -15.78 -27.29 29.23
CA GLY A 505 -15.34 -26.40 30.30
C GLY A 505 -16.26 -25.19 30.38
N ASP A 506 -16.88 -24.97 31.53
CA ASP A 506 -17.57 -23.73 31.89
C ASP A 506 -16.60 -22.93 32.79
N SER A 507 -15.93 -21.93 32.23
CA SER A 507 -14.98 -21.08 32.96
C SER A 507 -15.66 -20.14 33.95
N GLU A 508 -16.93 -19.76 33.70
CA GLU A 508 -17.69 -18.88 34.59
C GLU A 508 -18.17 -19.62 35.84
N LYS A 509 -18.61 -20.86 35.67
CA LYS A 509 -19.06 -21.73 36.78
C LYS A 509 -17.99 -22.66 37.30
N ASP A 510 -16.81 -22.62 36.68
CA ASP A 510 -15.62 -23.31 37.14
C ASP A 510 -15.86 -24.83 37.15
N ARG A 511 -16.37 -25.39 36.03
CA ARG A 511 -16.81 -26.79 35.91
C ARG A 511 -16.33 -27.43 34.62
N LEU A 512 -15.90 -28.69 34.70
CA LEU A 512 -15.71 -29.57 33.55
C LEU A 512 -16.87 -30.57 33.49
N SER A 513 -17.63 -30.55 32.39
CA SER A 513 -18.75 -31.46 32.15
C SER A 513 -18.41 -32.42 31.02
N LEU A 514 -18.59 -33.71 31.22
CA LEU A 514 -18.38 -34.72 30.18
C LEU A 514 -19.72 -35.25 29.72
N GLY A 515 -19.94 -35.30 28.42
CA GLY A 515 -21.22 -35.70 27.84
C GLY A 515 -21.07 -36.66 26.67
N GLN A 516 -22.20 -37.20 26.23
CA GLN A 516 -22.29 -38.03 25.04
C GLN A 516 -23.47 -37.60 24.16
N ARG A 517 -23.31 -37.67 22.85
CA ARG A 517 -24.42 -37.55 21.89
C ARG A 517 -24.19 -38.48 20.70
N THR A 518 -25.23 -38.72 19.93
CA THR A 518 -25.13 -39.51 18.70
C THR A 518 -24.74 -38.58 17.54
N PHE A 519 -23.88 -39.06 16.64
CA PHE A 519 -23.60 -38.34 15.40
C PHE A 519 -24.88 -38.19 14.57
N GLY A 520 -25.12 -36.99 14.02
CA GLY A 520 -26.32 -36.66 13.25
C GLY A 520 -27.58 -36.40 14.08
N SER A 521 -27.50 -36.32 15.41
CA SER A 521 -28.63 -35.86 16.25
C SER A 521 -28.77 -34.33 16.15
N ASP A 522 -30.01 -33.82 16.03
CA ASP A 522 -30.27 -32.38 15.99
C ASP A 522 -29.65 -31.64 17.18
N ARG A 523 -28.92 -30.55 16.87
CA ARG A 523 -28.26 -29.65 17.85
C ARG A 523 -29.20 -29.05 18.90
N ALA A 524 -30.51 -29.09 18.66
CA ALA A 524 -31.52 -28.41 19.48
C ALA A 524 -31.89 -29.16 20.77
N ASP A 525 -31.36 -30.37 20.99
CA ASP A 525 -31.60 -31.09 22.24
C ASP A 525 -30.55 -30.70 23.29
N ASP A 526 -30.71 -29.50 23.85
CA ASP A 526 -30.06 -29.01 25.09
C ASP A 526 -30.44 -29.85 26.33
N SER A 527 -31.06 -31.03 26.14
CA SER A 527 -31.29 -31.99 27.20
C SER A 527 -29.95 -32.33 27.87
N PRO A 528 -29.87 -32.24 29.22
CA PRO A 528 -28.62 -32.35 29.94
C PRO A 528 -27.96 -33.69 29.59
N LEU A 529 -26.86 -33.62 28.84
CA LEU A 529 -26.06 -34.80 28.47
C LEU A 529 -25.85 -35.60 29.77
N PRO A 530 -26.34 -36.85 29.89
CA PRO A 530 -26.20 -37.61 31.13
C PRO A 530 -24.72 -37.88 31.36
N GLY A 531 -24.10 -37.05 32.18
CA GLY A 531 -22.68 -36.78 32.11
C GLY A 531 -22.05 -36.52 33.47
N LEU A 532 -20.76 -36.85 33.59
CA LEU A 532 -19.97 -36.59 34.79
C LEU A 532 -19.61 -35.09 34.84
N VAL A 533 -19.83 -34.45 35.99
CA VAL A 533 -19.40 -33.06 36.22
C VAL A 533 -18.36 -32.99 37.33
N LEU A 534 -17.20 -32.42 37.00
CA LEU A 534 -16.13 -32.11 37.93
C LEU A 534 -16.13 -30.61 38.23
N ASN A 535 -16.27 -30.23 39.50
CA ASN A 535 -16.28 -28.84 39.93
C ASN A 535 -14.85 -28.33 40.22
N ALA A 536 -14.60 -27.03 40.15
CA ALA A 536 -13.32 -26.40 40.46
C ALA A 536 -12.79 -26.70 41.86
N ARG A 537 -13.68 -26.94 42.82
CA ARG A 537 -13.32 -27.41 44.17
C ARG A 537 -12.58 -28.76 44.15
N CYS A 538 -12.69 -29.49 43.05
CA CYS A 538 -11.98 -30.72 42.80
C CYS A 538 -10.58 -30.52 42.25
N ARG A 539 -10.16 -29.30 41.90
CA ARG A 539 -8.79 -29.03 41.47
C ARG A 539 -7.82 -29.12 42.66
N ARG A 540 -6.58 -29.52 42.37
CA ARG A 540 -5.46 -29.31 43.29
C ARG A 540 -5.13 -27.80 43.36
N GLU A 541 -4.63 -27.35 44.50
CA GLU A 541 -4.42 -25.91 44.79
C GLU A 541 -3.29 -25.30 43.95
N ASP A 542 -2.43 -26.13 43.36
CA ASP A 542 -1.30 -25.77 42.50
C ASP A 542 -1.62 -25.88 40.99
N ASP A 543 -2.91 -25.91 40.62
CA ASP A 543 -3.38 -26.00 39.24
C ASP A 543 -4.39 -24.88 38.90
N PRO A 544 -3.90 -23.74 38.38
CA PRO A 544 -4.74 -22.56 38.14
C PRO A 544 -5.63 -22.63 36.89
N TYR A 545 -5.48 -23.60 35.98
CA TYR A 545 -6.15 -23.59 34.67
C TYR A 545 -6.78 -24.92 34.27
N TRP A 546 -8.07 -24.92 33.93
CA TRP A 546 -8.77 -26.10 33.39
C TRP A 546 -8.22 -26.57 32.03
N GLU A 547 -7.50 -25.71 31.30
CA GLU A 547 -6.91 -26.03 29.99
C GLU A 547 -5.94 -27.23 30.05
N PHE A 548 -5.36 -27.54 31.21
CA PHE A 548 -4.50 -28.73 31.42
C PHE A 548 -5.26 -29.99 31.84
N THR A 549 -6.57 -29.87 32.06
CA THR A 549 -7.46 -31.01 32.36
C THR A 549 -8.21 -31.51 31.12
N LEU A 550 -7.90 -30.97 29.95
CA LEU A 550 -8.37 -31.42 28.65
C LEU A 550 -7.18 -31.86 27.80
N PRO A 551 -7.41 -32.69 26.75
CA PRO A 551 -6.39 -32.89 25.73
C PRO A 551 -5.97 -31.55 25.12
N PRO A 552 -4.69 -31.36 24.75
CA PRO A 552 -4.23 -30.17 24.05
C PRO A 552 -5.05 -29.85 22.79
N VAL A 553 -5.15 -28.56 22.42
CA VAL A 553 -5.89 -28.10 21.23
C VAL A 553 -5.36 -28.65 19.90
N ASN A 554 -4.18 -29.27 19.91
CA ASN A 554 -3.58 -29.94 18.76
C ASN A 554 -3.54 -31.48 18.91
N ALA A 555 -4.18 -32.05 19.93
CA ALA A 555 -4.23 -33.49 20.13
C ALA A 555 -5.09 -34.18 19.06
N THR A 556 -4.59 -35.30 18.54
CA THR A 556 -5.38 -36.17 17.66
C THR A 556 -6.53 -36.84 18.43
N LEU A 557 -7.53 -37.35 17.73
CA LEU A 557 -8.66 -38.10 18.26
C LEU A 557 -8.17 -39.34 19.00
N GLU A 558 -7.16 -40.03 18.47
CA GLU A 558 -6.55 -41.16 19.17
C GLU A 558 -5.90 -40.73 20.49
N GLN A 559 -5.16 -39.62 20.50
CA GLN A 559 -4.54 -39.10 21.72
C GLN A 559 -5.59 -38.66 22.75
N SER A 560 -6.64 -37.98 22.29
CA SER A 560 -7.78 -37.56 23.13
C SER A 560 -8.56 -38.76 23.66
N ALA A 561 -8.78 -39.79 22.85
CA ALA A 561 -9.43 -41.03 23.26
C ALA A 561 -8.59 -41.80 24.28
N ALA A 562 -7.27 -41.85 24.08
CA ALA A 562 -6.35 -42.44 25.04
C ALA A 562 -6.32 -41.66 26.37
N TRP A 563 -6.35 -40.32 26.29
CA TRP A 563 -6.49 -39.47 27.48
C TRP A 563 -7.80 -39.75 28.22
N PHE A 564 -8.92 -39.87 27.49
CA PHE A 564 -10.22 -40.18 28.07
C PHE A 564 -10.17 -41.55 28.77
N ALA A 565 -9.68 -42.58 28.08
CA ALA A 565 -9.61 -43.95 28.61
C ALA A 565 -8.69 -44.08 29.85
N ARG A 566 -7.66 -43.23 29.99
CA ARG A 566 -6.80 -43.19 31.18
C ARG A 566 -7.50 -42.63 32.42
N ASN A 567 -8.55 -41.81 32.24
CA ASN A 567 -9.16 -41.05 33.32
C ASN A 567 -10.62 -41.42 33.59
N PHE A 568 -11.32 -41.98 32.61
CA PHE A 568 -12.76 -42.25 32.68
C PHE A 568 -13.10 -43.65 32.17
N ASP A 569 -14.09 -44.26 32.82
CA ASP A 569 -14.76 -45.46 32.34
C ASP A 569 -16.04 -45.06 31.57
N TYR A 570 -16.36 -45.82 30.53
CA TYR A 570 -17.54 -45.58 29.69
C TYR A 570 -18.42 -46.82 29.55
N GLN A 571 -19.72 -46.66 29.84
CA GLN A 571 -20.74 -47.69 29.68
C GLN A 571 -21.91 -47.15 28.84
N PRO A 572 -22.07 -47.58 27.58
CA PRO A 572 -23.11 -47.07 26.69
C PRO A 572 -24.53 -47.21 27.26
N GLY A 573 -25.40 -46.21 26.99
CA GLY A 573 -26.85 -46.30 27.24
C GLY A 573 -27.32 -46.19 28.69
N ALA A 574 -26.43 -45.93 29.66
CA ALA A 574 -26.78 -45.79 31.08
C ALA A 574 -26.85 -44.32 31.54
N LYS A 575 -27.69 -44.01 32.55
CA LYS A 575 -27.58 -42.76 33.32
C LYS A 575 -26.24 -42.77 34.08
N GLY A 576 -25.39 -41.77 33.86
CA GLY A 576 -24.00 -41.79 34.36
C GLY A 576 -23.09 -42.73 33.56
N ALA A 577 -23.24 -42.73 32.23
CA ALA A 577 -22.46 -43.53 31.29
C ALA A 577 -20.95 -43.25 31.37
N ILE A 578 -20.55 -42.06 31.81
CA ILE A 578 -19.15 -41.67 32.01
C ILE A 578 -18.88 -41.62 33.52
N ARG A 579 -17.83 -42.30 33.98
CA ARG A 579 -17.43 -42.32 35.39
C ARG A 579 -15.95 -42.02 35.53
N LEU A 580 -15.60 -41.26 36.56
CA LEU A 580 -14.20 -41.02 36.91
C LEU A 580 -13.59 -42.32 37.43
N ARG A 581 -12.46 -42.73 36.87
CA ARG A 581 -11.72 -43.90 37.34
C ARG A 581 -11.13 -43.65 38.72
N THR A 582 -10.94 -44.70 39.51
CA THR A 582 -10.30 -44.58 40.82
C THR A 582 -8.79 -44.35 40.72
N ASP A 583 -8.17 -44.76 39.61
CA ASP A 583 -6.75 -44.61 39.27
C ASP A 583 -6.49 -43.48 38.26
N HIS A 584 -7.41 -42.51 38.16
CA HIS A 584 -7.28 -41.40 37.22
C HIS A 584 -5.97 -40.62 37.44
N GLN A 585 -5.43 -40.03 36.37
CA GLN A 585 -4.22 -39.20 36.41
C GLN A 585 -4.51 -37.70 36.40
N LEU A 586 -5.80 -37.31 36.41
CA LEU A 586 -6.19 -35.90 36.55
C LEU A 586 -5.63 -35.32 37.85
N ARG A 587 -5.22 -34.04 37.82
CA ARG A 587 -4.85 -33.25 39.01
C ARG A 587 -6.11 -32.86 39.81
N ALA A 588 -6.94 -33.85 40.13
CA ALA A 588 -8.15 -33.72 40.93
C ALA A 588 -7.97 -34.28 42.35
N ARG A 589 -8.72 -33.74 43.32
CA ARG A 589 -8.78 -34.22 44.70
C ARG A 589 -9.52 -35.57 44.77
N PRO A 590 -9.16 -36.49 45.68
CA PRO A 590 -9.90 -37.75 45.87
C PRO A 590 -11.37 -37.53 46.24
N GLY A 591 -12.28 -38.35 45.71
CA GLY A 591 -13.71 -38.35 46.08
C GLY A 591 -14.60 -37.34 45.34
N CYS A 592 -14.12 -36.75 44.26
CA CYS A 592 -14.72 -35.57 43.64
C CYS A 592 -15.72 -35.82 42.50
N ALA A 593 -16.09 -37.07 42.24
CA ALA A 593 -17.17 -37.39 41.31
C ALA A 593 -18.53 -37.18 42.02
N ALA A 594 -19.18 -36.04 41.78
CA ALA A 594 -20.58 -35.88 42.15
C ALA A 594 -21.44 -36.81 41.28
N ARG A 595 -22.38 -37.52 41.92
CA ARG A 595 -23.35 -38.41 41.25
C ARG A 595 -24.29 -37.65 40.32
#